data_AF-A0A954MYA7-F1
#
_entry.id   AF-A0A954MYA7-F1
#
_cell.length_a   1.000
_cell.length_b   1.000
_cell.length_c   1.000
_cell.angle_alpha   90.00
_cell.angle_beta   90.00
_cell.angle_gamma   90.00
#
_symmetry.space_group_name_H-M   'P 1'
#
loop_
_entity.id
_entity.type
_entity.pdbx_description
1 polymer ?
#
loop_
_entity_poly.entity_id
_entity_poly.type
_entity_poly.pdbx_seq_one_letter_code
_entity_poly.pdbx_strand_id
1 'polypeptide(L)'
;PTVDVITGLIKSNLPARISFQVASRTDSRVVLDEMGADKLLGNGDMLYLAPGTSNLTRAQGTYVSDDEVNLIIEFYGDQEPEYSHELAQLGNGAAKGKSGIEALRARDEMYEQAIEVVVREGRGSVSLLQRCLGIGYGRAARLVDYMAEDGIVGDYNGSQAREVLYTLEQWQALVRGEPQDDFD
;
A
#
# COMPACT_ATOMS: atom_id res chain seq x y z
N PRO A 1 16.33 -1.84 14.36
CA PRO A 1 16.36 -2.15 12.92
C PRO A 1 16.33 -3.66 12.72
N THR A 2 15.27 -4.23 12.16
CA THR A 2 15.10 -5.70 12.10
C THR A 2 15.45 -6.27 10.73
N VAL A 3 15.87 -7.54 10.70
CA VAL A 3 16.20 -8.27 9.47
C VAL A 3 14.98 -8.43 8.57
N ASP A 4 13.79 -8.53 9.17
CA ASP A 4 12.52 -8.68 8.45
C ASP A 4 12.15 -7.40 7.68
N VAL A 5 12.55 -6.23 8.19
CA VAL A 5 12.32 -4.93 7.53
C VAL A 5 13.45 -4.62 6.57
N ILE A 6 14.71 -4.81 6.97
CA ILE A 6 15.90 -4.57 6.15
C ILE A 6 16.39 -5.91 5.60
N THR A 7 15.60 -6.44 4.66
CA THR A 7 15.85 -7.74 4.05
C THR A 7 17.08 -7.73 3.15
N GLY A 8 17.60 -8.92 2.80
CA GLY A 8 18.72 -9.06 1.87
C GLY A 8 18.45 -8.43 0.50
N LEU A 9 17.21 -8.51 0.00
CA LEU A 9 16.81 -7.92 -1.28
C LEU A 9 16.84 -6.38 -1.25
N ILE A 10 16.42 -5.78 -0.13
CA ILE A 10 16.51 -4.33 0.06
C ILE A 10 17.99 -3.92 0.10
N LYS A 11 18.81 -4.64 0.87
CA LYS A 11 20.25 -4.35 0.97
C LYS A 11 20.99 -4.49 -0.35
N SER A 12 20.65 -5.47 -1.18
CA SER A 12 21.32 -5.66 -2.47
C SER A 12 21.01 -4.54 -3.47
N ASN A 13 19.87 -3.85 -3.33
CA ASN A 13 19.44 -2.81 -4.28
C ASN A 13 19.64 -1.38 -3.75
N LEU A 14 19.83 -1.21 -2.44
CA LEU A 14 20.13 0.08 -1.80
C LEU A 14 21.52 0.04 -1.15
N PRO A 15 22.59 0.30 -1.94
CA PRO A 15 23.98 0.16 -1.49
C PRO A 15 24.47 1.32 -0.60
N ALA A 16 23.90 2.52 -0.76
CA ALA A 16 24.21 3.66 0.09
C ALA A 16 23.34 3.63 1.35
N ARG A 17 23.95 3.69 2.53
CA ARG A 17 23.22 3.55 3.80
C ARG A 17 23.73 4.53 4.85
N ILE A 18 22.80 5.03 5.65
CA ILE A 18 23.08 5.90 6.79
C ILE A 18 22.45 5.24 8.01
N SER A 19 23.17 5.21 9.12
CA SER A 19 22.63 4.82 10.42
C SER A 19 22.95 5.89 11.44
N PHE A 20 21.90 6.40 12.10
CA PHE A 20 22.03 7.12 13.37
C PHE A 20 22.23 6.12 14.51
N GLN A 21 22.26 6.63 15.74
CA GLN A 21 22.38 5.82 16.94
C GLN A 21 21.31 4.72 16.98
N VAL A 22 21.75 3.48 17.21
CA VAL A 22 20.87 2.31 17.36
C VAL A 22 21.03 1.68 18.73
N ALA A 23 20.03 0.92 19.16
CA ALA A 23 19.99 0.31 20.49
C ALA A 23 21.03 -0.81 20.68
N SER A 24 21.39 -1.52 19.61
CA SER A 24 22.29 -2.67 19.71
C SER A 24 23.26 -2.80 18.56
N ARG A 25 24.35 -3.52 18.83
CA ARG A 25 25.31 -3.97 17.80
C ARG A 25 24.60 -4.72 16.68
N THR A 26 23.69 -5.63 17.02
CA THR A 26 22.95 -6.41 16.02
C THR A 26 22.17 -5.48 15.08
N ASP A 27 21.52 -4.44 15.60
CA ASP A 27 20.84 -3.43 14.77
C ASP A 27 21.79 -2.69 13.83
N SER A 28 23.00 -2.35 14.31
CA SER A 28 24.03 -1.71 13.48
C SER A 28 24.38 -2.58 12.27
N ARG A 29 24.60 -3.87 12.51
CA ARG A 29 24.90 -4.83 11.43
C ARG A 29 23.72 -5.05 10.50
N VAL A 30 22.48 -4.97 10.99
CA VAL A 30 21.31 -5.06 10.11
C VAL A 30 21.30 -3.93 9.09
N VAL A 31 21.62 -2.70 9.51
CA VAL A 31 21.60 -1.51 8.63
C VAL A 31 22.86 -1.41 7.77
N LEU A 32 24.05 -1.48 8.38
CA LEU A 32 25.33 -1.14 7.73
C LEU A 32 26.15 -2.36 7.30
N ASP A 33 25.70 -3.58 7.61
CA ASP A 33 26.50 -4.82 7.56
C ASP A 33 27.74 -4.82 8.50
N GLU A 34 27.98 -3.70 9.19
CA GLU A 34 29.07 -3.47 10.12
C GLU A 34 28.60 -2.94 11.49
N MET A 35 29.49 -3.05 12.48
CA MET A 35 29.24 -2.65 13.86
C MET A 35 29.76 -1.23 14.11
N GLY A 36 29.05 -0.43 14.90
CA GLY A 36 29.52 0.88 15.33
C GLY A 36 28.41 1.90 15.57
N ALA A 37 27.23 1.72 14.98
CA ALA A 37 26.12 2.64 15.16
C ALA A 37 25.56 2.63 16.59
N ASP A 38 25.79 1.54 17.36
CA ASP A 38 25.44 1.44 18.79
C ASP A 38 26.28 2.39 19.68
N LYS A 39 27.41 2.88 19.16
CA LYS A 39 28.34 3.76 19.88
C LYS A 39 28.18 5.24 19.52
N LEU A 40 27.24 5.56 18.65
CA LEU A 40 26.96 6.95 18.29
C LEU A 40 26.33 7.67 19.49
N LEU A 41 26.49 9.00 19.50
CA LEU A 41 26.12 9.86 20.62
C LEU A 41 24.67 10.36 20.54
N GLY A 42 23.96 10.06 19.45
CA GLY A 42 22.63 10.61 19.17
C GLY A 42 22.70 12.03 18.59
N ASN A 43 21.58 12.76 18.63
CA ASN A 43 21.49 14.18 18.22
C ASN A 43 22.15 14.49 16.86
N GLY A 44 21.92 13.64 15.86
CA GLY A 44 22.48 13.82 14.50
C GLY A 44 23.81 13.10 14.25
N ASP A 45 24.47 12.53 15.24
CA ASP A 45 25.67 11.71 15.02
C ASP A 45 25.32 10.44 14.23
N MET A 46 26.03 10.20 13.14
CA MET A 46 25.70 9.15 12.16
C MET A 46 26.93 8.48 11.54
N LEU A 47 26.73 7.26 11.05
CA LEU A 47 27.65 6.56 10.17
C LEU A 47 27.05 6.48 8.77
N TYR A 48 27.87 6.81 7.78
CA TYR A 48 27.55 6.73 6.37
C TYR A 48 28.40 5.65 5.69
N LEU A 49 27.73 4.70 5.04
CA LEU A 49 28.32 3.70 4.17
C LEU A 49 28.21 4.15 2.72
N ALA A 50 29.34 4.48 2.11
CA ALA A 50 29.37 4.89 0.72
C ALA A 50 29.11 3.70 -0.23
N PRO A 51 28.31 3.90 -1.29
CA PRO A 51 27.91 2.82 -2.19
C PRO A 51 29.14 2.18 -2.87
N GLY A 52 29.14 0.85 -2.97
CA GLY A 52 30.22 0.10 -3.61
C GLY A 52 31.52 0.03 -2.81
N THR A 53 31.54 0.51 -1.56
CA THR A 53 32.68 0.42 -0.65
C THR A 53 32.27 -0.23 0.67
N SER A 54 33.25 -0.66 1.47
CA SER A 54 33.07 -1.01 2.89
C SER A 54 33.51 0.12 3.82
N ASN A 55 33.66 1.35 3.29
CA ASN A 55 34.19 2.46 4.07
C ASN A 55 33.06 3.16 4.82
N LEU A 56 33.05 2.99 6.13
CA LEU A 56 32.19 3.76 7.03
C LEU A 56 32.83 5.11 7.37
N THR A 57 32.11 6.18 7.10
CA THR A 57 32.48 7.54 7.48
C THR A 57 31.56 8.03 8.58
N ARG A 58 32.13 8.48 9.71
CA ARG A 58 31.34 9.15 10.74
C ARG A 58 31.10 10.61 10.36
N ALA A 59 29.86 11.06 10.51
CA ALA A 59 29.43 12.41 10.18
C ALA A 59 28.43 12.93 11.23
N GLN A 60 28.24 14.24 11.23
CA GLN A 60 27.26 14.91 12.09
C GLN A 60 26.17 15.51 11.20
N GLY A 61 24.94 15.04 11.36
CA GLY A 61 23.76 15.56 10.69
C GLY A 61 23.48 17.00 11.12
N THR A 62 23.13 17.83 10.14
CA THR A 62 22.71 19.21 10.37
C THR A 62 21.34 19.20 11.05
N TYR A 63 21.24 19.91 12.17
CA TYR A 63 19.96 20.18 12.81
C TYR A 63 19.23 21.26 12.01
N VAL A 64 17.95 20.99 11.72
CA VAL A 64 17.02 21.94 11.12
C VAL A 64 15.80 21.99 12.03
N SER A 65 15.39 23.17 12.46
CA SER A 65 14.21 23.32 13.33
C SER A 65 12.92 23.23 12.52
N ASP A 66 11.81 22.90 13.19
CA ASP A 66 10.49 22.88 12.55
C ASP A 66 10.12 24.27 11.98
N ASP A 67 10.55 25.35 12.64
CA ASP A 67 10.35 26.73 12.14
C ASP A 67 11.08 26.97 10.81
N GLU A 68 12.32 26.46 10.66
CA GLU A 68 13.07 26.56 9.41
C GLU A 68 12.42 25.74 8.29
N VAL A 69 11.90 24.55 8.61
CA VAL A 69 11.16 23.71 7.66
C VAL A 69 9.88 24.42 7.21
N ASN A 70 9.11 24.98 8.14
CA ASN A 70 7.85 25.67 7.84
C ASN A 70 8.10 26.91 6.96
N LEU A 71 9.15 27.67 7.21
CA LEU A 71 9.51 28.83 6.39
C LEU A 71 9.81 28.43 4.93
N ILE A 72 10.44 27.27 4.72
CA ILE A 72 10.68 26.75 3.37
C ILE A 72 9.36 26.27 2.73
N ILE A 73 8.49 25.61 3.49
CA ILE A 73 7.18 25.16 2.99
C ILE A 73 6.34 26.37 2.56
N GLU A 74 6.28 27.42 3.39
CA GLU A 74 5.56 28.66 3.08
C GLU A 74 6.10 29.33 1.82
N PHE A 75 7.43 29.35 1.64
CA PHE A 75 8.05 29.88 0.42
C PHE A 75 7.56 29.17 -0.86
N TYR A 76 7.28 27.86 -0.79
CA TYR A 76 6.71 27.10 -1.90
C TYR A 76 5.17 27.02 -1.88
N GLY A 77 4.51 27.57 -0.86
CA GLY A 77 3.06 27.44 -0.66
C GLY A 77 2.21 28.08 -1.76
N ASP A 78 2.74 29.11 -2.42
CA ASP A 78 2.07 29.80 -3.54
C ASP A 78 2.17 29.04 -4.88
N GLN A 79 2.93 27.94 -4.93
CA GLN A 79 3.04 27.10 -6.13
C GLN A 79 1.95 26.03 -6.13
N GLU A 80 1.19 25.93 -7.22
CA GLU A 80 0.22 24.86 -7.38
C GLU A 80 0.96 23.51 -7.59
N PRO A 81 0.72 22.49 -6.75
CA PRO A 81 1.43 21.22 -6.88
C PRO A 81 0.95 20.43 -8.09
N GLU A 82 1.88 20.08 -8.99
CA GLU A 82 1.60 19.20 -10.13
C GLU A 82 1.71 17.73 -9.71
N TYR A 83 0.56 17.11 -9.42
CA TYR A 83 0.51 15.69 -9.08
C TYR A 83 0.37 14.82 -10.34
N SER A 84 1.20 13.77 -10.42
CA SER A 84 1.01 12.74 -11.45
C SER A 84 -0.27 11.95 -11.18
N HIS A 85 -1.20 12.02 -12.12
CA HIS A 85 -2.47 11.29 -12.07
C HIS A 85 -2.27 9.76 -11.99
N GLU A 86 -1.22 9.23 -12.63
CA GLU A 86 -0.88 7.80 -12.57
C GLU A 86 -0.48 7.36 -11.15
N LEU A 87 0.27 8.21 -10.44
CA LEU A 87 0.67 7.94 -9.04
C LEU A 87 -0.49 8.12 -8.06
N ALA A 88 -1.39 9.07 -8.33
CA ALA A 88 -2.61 9.24 -7.54
C ALA A 88 -3.54 8.01 -7.65
N GLN A 89 -3.54 7.32 -8.79
CA GLN A 89 -4.26 6.06 -8.96
C GLN A 89 -3.56 4.88 -8.26
N LEU A 90 -2.22 4.82 -8.29
CA LEU A 90 -1.45 3.79 -7.57
C LEU A 90 -1.61 3.89 -6.04
N GLY A 91 -1.63 5.11 -5.49
CA GLY A 91 -1.83 5.34 -4.05
C GLY A 91 -3.22 4.96 -3.55
N ASN A 92 -4.23 4.99 -4.42
CA ASN A 92 -5.60 4.59 -4.11
C ASN A 92 -5.85 3.08 -4.30
N GLY A 93 -4.90 2.31 -4.85
CA GLY A 93 -5.01 0.87 -5.06
C GLY A 93 -5.01 0.02 -3.78
N ALA A 94 -4.79 0.63 -2.61
CA ALA A 94 -4.93 -0.02 -1.31
C ALA A 94 -6.01 0.64 -0.41
N ALA A 95 -6.58 1.78 -0.80
CA ALA A 95 -7.59 2.48 -0.02
C ALA A 95 -8.30 3.56 -0.84
N LYS A 96 -9.25 3.18 -1.69
CA LYS A 96 -10.52 3.90 -1.98
C LYS A 96 -11.20 3.28 -3.19
N GLY A 97 -12.24 2.47 -2.91
CA GLY A 97 -13.26 2.14 -3.89
C GLY A 97 -13.92 3.43 -4.41
N LYS A 98 -13.48 3.91 -5.58
CA LYS A 98 -14.17 4.91 -6.39
C LYS A 98 -14.01 4.62 -7.88
N SER A 99 -14.12 3.35 -8.29
CA SER A 99 -14.64 3.08 -9.63
C SER A 99 -16.15 3.33 -9.56
N GLY A 100 -16.61 4.43 -10.15
CA GLY A 100 -18.05 4.71 -10.26
C GLY A 100 -18.77 3.53 -10.93
N ILE A 101 -20.06 3.32 -10.62
CA ILE A 101 -20.87 2.20 -11.13
C ILE A 101 -20.76 2.05 -12.67
N GLU A 102 -20.62 3.16 -13.40
CA GLU A 102 -20.40 3.14 -14.85
C GLU A 102 -19.06 2.52 -15.26
N ALA A 103 -17.98 2.75 -14.51
CA ALA A 103 -16.68 2.12 -14.74
C ALA A 103 -16.69 0.62 -14.39
N LEU A 104 -17.47 0.22 -13.38
CA LEU A 104 -17.70 -1.19 -13.05
C LEU A 104 -18.45 -1.89 -14.20
N ARG A 105 -19.55 -1.31 -14.69
CA ARG A 105 -20.33 -1.85 -15.82
C ARG A 105 -19.54 -1.92 -17.14
N ALA A 106 -18.54 -1.07 -17.33
CA ALA A 106 -17.68 -1.09 -18.52
C ALA A 106 -16.77 -2.34 -18.60
N ARG A 107 -16.49 -3.01 -17.48
CA ARG A 107 -15.61 -4.20 -17.44
C ARG A 107 -16.31 -5.45 -17.99
N ASP A 108 -17.54 -5.71 -17.55
CA ASP A 108 -18.38 -6.81 -18.03
C ASP A 108 -19.86 -6.51 -17.71
N GLU A 109 -20.76 -6.80 -18.65
CA GLU A 109 -22.21 -6.57 -18.52
C GLU A 109 -22.84 -7.24 -17.28
N MET A 110 -22.25 -8.36 -16.83
CA MET A 110 -22.74 -9.15 -15.69
C MET A 110 -21.99 -8.81 -14.39
N TYR A 111 -21.08 -7.84 -14.40
CA TYR A 111 -20.19 -7.58 -13.27
C TYR A 111 -20.93 -7.05 -12.03
N GLU A 112 -21.82 -6.08 -12.22
CA GLU A 112 -22.66 -5.54 -11.12
C GLU A 112 -23.53 -6.63 -10.48
N GLN A 113 -24.17 -7.47 -11.30
CA GLN A 113 -24.96 -8.60 -10.84
C GLN A 113 -24.11 -9.63 -10.09
N ALA A 114 -22.87 -9.84 -10.54
CA ALA A 114 -21.93 -10.73 -9.87
C ALA A 114 -21.52 -10.19 -8.49
N ILE A 115 -21.28 -8.88 -8.37
CA ILE A 115 -20.99 -8.24 -7.08
C ILE A 115 -22.18 -8.43 -6.13
N GLU A 116 -23.41 -8.17 -6.60
CA GLU A 116 -24.60 -8.33 -5.78
C GLU A 116 -24.75 -9.77 -5.25
N VAL A 117 -24.50 -10.77 -6.10
CA VAL A 117 -24.53 -12.18 -5.68
C VAL A 117 -23.46 -12.47 -4.62
N VAL A 118 -22.23 -12.00 -4.83
CA VAL A 118 -21.12 -12.24 -3.92
C VAL A 118 -21.32 -11.56 -2.57
N VAL A 119 -21.79 -10.31 -2.58
CA VAL A 119 -22.09 -9.54 -1.36
C VAL A 119 -23.26 -10.15 -0.60
N ARG A 120 -24.32 -10.58 -1.29
CA ARG A 120 -25.47 -11.23 -0.66
C ARG A 120 -25.12 -12.58 -0.01
N GLU A 121 -24.27 -13.36 -0.66
CA GLU A 121 -23.90 -14.71 -0.19
C GLU A 121 -22.69 -14.70 0.76
N GLY A 122 -22.01 -13.55 0.90
CA GLY A 122 -20.86 -13.38 1.79
C GLY A 122 -19.61 -14.17 1.39
N ARG A 123 -19.51 -14.66 0.14
CA ARG A 123 -18.35 -15.42 -0.34
C ARG A 123 -18.06 -15.19 -1.82
N GLY A 124 -16.83 -14.81 -2.14
CA GLY A 124 -16.36 -14.57 -3.51
C GLY A 124 -15.74 -15.81 -4.15
N SER A 125 -16.56 -16.79 -4.58
CA SER A 125 -16.05 -18.01 -5.23
C SER A 125 -16.46 -18.12 -6.70
N VAL A 126 -15.57 -18.68 -7.52
CA VAL A 126 -15.82 -18.90 -8.95
C VAL A 126 -17.03 -19.81 -9.17
N SER A 127 -17.13 -20.89 -8.38
CA SER A 127 -18.23 -21.86 -8.48
C SER A 127 -19.59 -21.28 -8.08
N LEU A 128 -19.63 -20.28 -7.18
CA LEU A 128 -20.85 -19.54 -6.85
C LEU A 128 -21.35 -18.78 -8.07
N LEU A 129 -20.47 -17.99 -8.70
CA LEU A 129 -20.84 -17.20 -9.88
C LEU A 129 -21.24 -18.07 -11.06
N GLN A 130 -20.57 -19.20 -11.29
CA GLN A 130 -20.95 -20.15 -12.35
C GLN A 130 -22.40 -20.67 -12.17
N ARG A 131 -22.80 -20.96 -10.92
CA ARG A 131 -24.14 -21.48 -10.61
C ARG A 131 -25.22 -20.39 -10.66
N CYS A 132 -24.93 -19.22 -10.09
CA CYS A 132 -25.91 -18.15 -9.95
C CYS A 132 -26.13 -17.40 -11.27
N LEU A 133 -25.08 -17.20 -12.06
CA LEU A 133 -25.13 -16.42 -13.30
C LEU A 133 -25.10 -17.28 -14.56
N GLY A 134 -24.92 -18.60 -14.45
CA GLY A 134 -24.89 -19.51 -15.61
C GLY A 134 -23.69 -19.28 -16.54
N ILE A 135 -22.60 -18.69 -16.04
CA ILE A 135 -21.42 -18.34 -16.82
C ILE A 135 -20.33 -19.42 -16.76
N GLY A 136 -19.49 -19.47 -17.79
CA GLY A 136 -18.33 -20.38 -17.84
C GLY A 136 -17.23 -20.02 -16.84
N TYR A 137 -16.38 -20.99 -16.48
CA TYR A 137 -15.31 -20.84 -15.50
C TYR A 137 -14.40 -19.64 -15.77
N GLY A 138 -13.94 -19.47 -17.02
CA GLY A 138 -13.01 -18.38 -17.35
C GLY A 138 -13.61 -16.98 -17.28
N ARG A 139 -14.95 -16.85 -17.38
CA ARG A 139 -15.64 -15.58 -17.14
C ARG A 139 -15.84 -15.37 -15.64
N ALA A 140 -16.31 -16.39 -14.93
CA ALA A 140 -16.46 -16.34 -13.47
C ALA A 140 -15.15 -16.03 -12.74
N ALA A 141 -14.04 -16.63 -13.15
CA ALA A 141 -12.71 -16.35 -12.59
C ALA A 141 -12.32 -14.88 -12.77
N ARG A 142 -12.47 -14.35 -14.00
CA ARG A 142 -12.21 -12.94 -14.30
C ARG A 142 -13.07 -11.98 -13.48
N LEU A 143 -14.36 -12.28 -13.28
CA LEU A 143 -15.22 -11.44 -12.44
C LEU A 143 -14.75 -11.41 -10.98
N VAL A 144 -14.29 -12.54 -10.43
CA VAL A 144 -13.72 -12.59 -9.08
C VAL A 144 -12.40 -11.82 -9.00
N ASP A 145 -11.57 -11.87 -10.04
CA ASP A 145 -10.32 -11.11 -10.09
C ASP A 145 -10.59 -9.60 -10.15
N TYR A 146 -11.53 -9.16 -10.99
CA TYR A 146 -11.97 -7.76 -11.02
C TYR A 146 -12.51 -7.32 -9.66
N MET A 147 -13.32 -8.14 -8.98
CA MET A 147 -13.80 -7.82 -7.62
C MET A 147 -12.68 -7.62 -6.62
N ALA A 148 -11.54 -8.31 -6.77
CA ALA A 148 -10.40 -8.11 -5.89
C ALA A 148 -9.62 -6.83 -6.24
N GLU A 149 -9.44 -6.54 -7.53
CA GLU A 149 -8.85 -5.28 -7.98
C GLU A 149 -9.68 -4.06 -7.52
N ASP A 150 -11.01 -4.18 -7.57
CA ASP A 150 -11.94 -3.14 -7.14
C ASP A 150 -12.17 -3.14 -5.60
N GLY A 151 -11.49 -4.01 -4.85
CA GLY A 151 -11.52 -4.08 -3.39
C GLY A 151 -12.83 -4.59 -2.79
N ILE A 152 -13.70 -5.22 -3.59
CA ILE A 152 -14.98 -5.79 -3.17
C ILE A 152 -14.78 -7.12 -2.40
N VAL A 153 -13.77 -7.89 -2.79
CA VAL A 153 -13.35 -9.12 -2.12
C VAL A 153 -11.86 -9.05 -1.77
N GLY A 154 -11.46 -9.77 -0.73
CA GLY A 154 -10.07 -9.82 -0.27
C GLY A 154 -9.12 -10.53 -1.24
N ASP A 155 -7.85 -10.59 -0.84
CA ASP A 155 -6.78 -11.15 -1.66
C ASP A 155 -6.96 -12.64 -2.00
N TYR A 156 -6.20 -13.09 -2.99
CA TYR A 156 -6.21 -14.47 -3.45
C TYR A 156 -5.86 -15.46 -2.32
N ASN A 157 -6.85 -16.25 -1.90
CA ASN A 157 -6.71 -17.26 -0.86
C ASN A 157 -6.64 -18.70 -1.44
N GLY A 158 -5.75 -18.91 -2.43
CA GLY A 158 -5.54 -20.23 -3.02
C GLY A 158 -6.80 -20.81 -3.68
N SER A 159 -7.18 -22.03 -3.31
CA SER A 159 -8.37 -22.71 -3.84
C SER A 159 -9.68 -22.38 -3.10
N GLN A 160 -9.64 -21.49 -2.10
CA GLN A 160 -10.80 -21.16 -1.28
C GLN A 160 -11.53 -19.91 -1.80
N ALA A 161 -12.76 -19.72 -1.33
CA ALA A 161 -13.54 -18.52 -1.61
C ALA A 161 -12.86 -17.29 -1.00
N ARG A 162 -12.87 -16.16 -1.71
CA ARG A 162 -12.37 -14.88 -1.19
C ARG A 162 -13.35 -14.31 -0.17
N GLU A 163 -12.82 -13.73 0.89
CA GLU A 163 -13.61 -13.00 1.89
C GLU A 163 -14.24 -11.76 1.25
N VAL A 164 -15.47 -11.44 1.62
CA VAL A 164 -16.19 -10.28 1.08
C VAL A 164 -16.00 -9.11 2.02
N LEU A 165 -15.55 -7.97 1.49
CA LEU A 165 -15.19 -6.79 2.28
C LEU A 165 -16.34 -5.79 2.46
N TYR A 166 -17.48 -6.02 1.80
CA TYR A 166 -18.66 -5.17 1.85
C TYR A 166 -19.87 -5.90 2.41
N THR A 167 -20.70 -5.20 3.19
CA THR A 167 -22.05 -5.63 3.52
C THR A 167 -23.04 -5.28 2.41
N LEU A 168 -24.18 -5.97 2.38
CA LEU A 168 -25.25 -5.68 1.42
C LEU A 168 -25.75 -4.23 1.50
N GLU A 169 -25.80 -3.69 2.72
CA GLU A 169 -26.22 -2.31 2.98
C GLU A 169 -25.20 -1.29 2.43
N GLN A 170 -23.91 -1.53 2.66
CA GLN A 170 -22.83 -0.69 2.12
C GLN A 170 -22.80 -0.70 0.58
N TRP A 171 -23.00 -1.89 -0.02
CA TRP A 171 -23.09 -2.01 -1.48
C TRP A 171 -24.30 -1.26 -2.05
N GLN A 172 -25.47 -1.36 -1.41
CA GLN A 172 -26.67 -0.65 -1.86
C GLN A 172 -26.55 0.87 -1.73
N ALA A 173 -25.90 1.37 -0.67
CA ALA A 173 -25.62 2.80 -0.51
C ALA A 173 -24.71 3.33 -1.63
N LEU A 174 -23.67 2.57 -1.99
CA LEU A 174 -22.80 2.87 -3.13
C LEU A 174 -23.59 2.89 -4.46
N VAL A 175 -24.48 1.93 -4.68
CA VAL A 175 -25.30 1.86 -5.89
C VAL A 175 -26.29 3.04 -6.00
N ARG A 176 -26.80 3.53 -4.88
CA ARG A 176 -27.75 4.66 -4.81
C ARG A 176 -27.08 6.03 -4.83
N GLY A 177 -25.77 6.11 -4.64
CA GLY A 177 -25.03 7.37 -4.57
C GLY A 177 -25.32 8.18 -3.31
N GLU A 178 -25.74 7.52 -2.23
CA GLU A 178 -25.96 8.16 -0.93
C GLU A 178 -24.61 8.36 -0.22
N PRO A 179 -24.35 9.51 0.42
CA PRO A 179 -23.12 9.74 1.17
C PRO A 179 -23.01 8.70 2.29
N GLN A 180 -21.81 8.13 2.41
CA GLN A 180 -21.47 7.21 3.49
C GLN A 180 -21.47 8.00 4.80
N ASP A 181 -22.51 7.83 5.61
CA ASP A 181 -22.49 8.26 7.01
C ASP A 181 -21.50 7.35 7.74
N ASP A 182 -20.31 7.88 8.01
CA ASP A 182 -19.32 7.27 8.90
C ASP A 182 -19.96 7.16 10.30
N PHE A 183 -20.43 5.96 10.65
CA PHE A 183 -20.67 5.60 12.04
C PHE A 183 -19.40 4.95 12.60
N ASP A 184 -18.84 5.63 13.61
CA ASP A 184 -17.69 5.31 14.49
C ASP A 184 -17.57 3.83 14.89
#